data_AF-A0A3S9LJK8-F1
#
_entry.id   AF-A0A3S9LJK8-F1
#
_cell.length_a   1.000
_cell.length_b   1.000
_cell.length_c   1.000
_cell.angle_alpha   90.00
_cell.angle_beta   90.00
_cell.angle_gamma   90.00
#
_symmetry.space_group_name_H-M   'P 1'
#
loop_
_entity.id
_entity.type
_entity.pdbx_description
1 polymer ?
#
loop_
_entity_poly.entity_id
_entity_poly.type
_entity_poly.pdbx_seq_one_letter_code
_entity_poly.pdbx_strand_id
1 'polypeptide(L)'
;MELSWDVDRAGDVSLVRGRVCNEDDVPRRVRVESRFDAPVLPPRRGGVPASGWDDSGATLRLDSGAHRPFGFAVRAPPVDPPVEVAEAVPLDPAADTEPSAVPTTAALRQLGEHRPPRAAVIGETDEPDRVTDSDAGDTANAGDIADDALDSSGRDESKRERGDRPRSPTESGGWAAAVDSRLDAIEARIDRAERLTDADVATATDVVADADGIAALSGLDDRVAADAERLREVSERAAELAARAEATDAPIAALERLA
;
A
#
# COMPACT_ATOMS: atom_id res chain seq x y z
N MET A 1 -14.13 20.34 -16.85
CA MET A 1 -14.40 19.60 -15.61
C MET A 1 -15.12 18.34 -16.00
N GLU A 2 -14.41 17.23 -15.95
CA GLU A 2 -14.95 15.93 -16.29
C GLU A 2 -15.11 15.09 -15.02
N LEU A 3 -16.22 14.34 -14.94
CA LEU A 3 -16.55 13.49 -13.82
C LEU A 3 -16.83 12.07 -14.32
N SER A 4 -16.15 11.08 -13.74
CA SER A 4 -16.41 9.66 -13.95
C SER A 4 -16.67 8.98 -12.62
N TRP A 5 -17.54 7.96 -12.61
CA TRP A 5 -17.93 7.24 -11.40
C TRP A 5 -18.21 5.77 -11.67
N ASP A 6 -18.11 4.99 -10.59
CA ASP A 6 -18.50 3.60 -10.47
C ASP A 6 -19.20 3.42 -9.11
N VAL A 7 -20.20 2.54 -9.07
CA VAL A 7 -20.96 2.25 -7.85
C VAL A 7 -21.03 0.75 -7.66
N ASP A 8 -20.48 0.28 -6.56
CA ASP A 8 -20.59 -1.11 -6.13
C ASP A 8 -21.53 -1.24 -4.93
N ARG A 9 -22.10 -2.44 -4.75
CA ARG A 9 -23.09 -2.70 -3.70
C ARG A 9 -22.66 -3.80 -2.75
N ALA A 10 -22.46 -3.45 -1.48
CA ALA A 10 -22.10 -4.36 -0.41
C ALA A 10 -23.14 -4.34 0.73
N GLY A 11 -23.96 -5.39 0.88
CA GLY A 11 -24.92 -5.53 2.00
C GLY A 11 -26.05 -4.50 1.97
N ASP A 12 -26.08 -3.53 2.90
CA ASP A 12 -26.97 -2.34 2.93
C ASP A 12 -26.27 -1.03 2.50
N VAL A 13 -24.99 -1.09 2.14
CA VAL A 13 -24.13 0.05 1.76
C VAL A 13 -23.84 0.11 0.25
N SER A 14 -23.99 1.28 -0.36
CA SER A 14 -23.45 1.58 -1.70
C SER A 14 -22.07 2.23 -1.58
N LEU A 15 -21.10 1.72 -2.33
CA LEU A 15 -19.73 2.19 -2.40
C LEU A 15 -19.55 2.98 -3.69
N VAL A 16 -19.39 4.29 -3.58
CA VAL A 16 -19.18 5.18 -4.72
C VAL A 16 -17.70 5.45 -4.87
N ARG A 17 -17.18 5.24 -6.08
CA ARG A 17 -15.81 5.59 -6.49
C ARG A 17 -15.92 6.53 -7.68
N GLY A 18 -15.09 7.56 -7.72
CA GLY A 18 -15.10 8.48 -8.84
C GLY A 18 -13.78 9.19 -9.04
N ARG A 19 -13.68 9.87 -10.17
CA ARG A 19 -12.54 10.70 -10.53
C ARG A 19 -13.05 12.00 -11.13
N VAL A 20 -12.51 13.11 -10.63
CA VAL A 20 -12.70 14.44 -11.20
C VAL A 20 -11.44 14.81 -11.97
N CYS A 21 -11.59 15.36 -13.17
CA CYS A 21 -10.49 15.88 -13.99
C CYS A 21 -10.67 17.38 -14.21
N ASN A 22 -9.62 18.16 -13.94
CA ASN A 22 -9.53 19.56 -14.29
C ASN A 22 -8.74 19.70 -15.60
N GLU A 23 -9.45 19.84 -16.72
CA GLU A 23 -8.85 20.02 -18.05
C GLU A 23 -8.42 21.46 -18.32
N ASP A 24 -8.75 22.40 -17.42
CA ASP A 24 -8.38 23.80 -17.57
C ASP A 24 -6.93 24.04 -17.13
N ASP A 25 -6.39 25.18 -17.57
CA ASP A 25 -5.02 25.65 -17.30
C ASP A 25 -4.87 26.36 -15.93
N VAL A 26 -5.94 26.42 -15.14
CA VAL A 26 -5.99 27.09 -13.84
C VAL A 26 -6.34 26.07 -12.74
N PRO A 27 -5.66 26.07 -11.59
CA PRO A 27 -6.06 25.24 -10.45
C PRO A 27 -7.47 25.61 -9.98
N ARG A 28 -8.25 24.62 -9.54
CA ARG A 28 -9.64 24.80 -9.13
C ARG A 28 -9.95 24.05 -7.85
N ARG A 29 -10.87 24.62 -7.07
CA ARG A 29 -11.54 23.96 -5.96
C ARG A 29 -12.89 23.45 -6.46
N VAL A 30 -13.09 22.15 -6.39
CA VAL A 30 -14.25 21.45 -6.91
C VAL A 30 -15.05 20.84 -5.76
N ARG A 31 -16.35 21.14 -5.72
CA ARG A 31 -17.31 20.54 -4.82
C ARG A 31 -18.02 19.40 -5.55
N VAL A 32 -17.88 18.19 -5.01
CA VAL A 32 -18.59 16.99 -5.46
C VAL A 32 -19.62 16.61 -4.40
N GLU A 33 -20.88 16.50 -4.81
CA GLU A 33 -22.00 16.18 -3.93
C GLU A 33 -22.57 14.80 -4.24
N SER A 34 -22.94 14.08 -3.19
CA SER A 34 -23.71 12.84 -3.25
C SER A 34 -25.16 13.15 -3.57
N ARG A 35 -25.76 12.41 -4.51
CA ARG A 35 -27.20 12.50 -4.82
C ARG A 35 -28.08 11.56 -3.99
N PHE A 36 -27.47 10.81 -3.07
CA PHE A 36 -28.18 9.91 -2.20
C PHE A 36 -28.91 10.67 -1.09
N ASP A 37 -30.12 10.24 -0.75
CA ASP A 37 -30.89 10.76 0.38
C ASP A 37 -30.41 10.14 1.71
N ALA A 38 -29.10 10.14 1.93
CA ALA A 38 -28.45 9.61 3.12
C ALA A 38 -27.06 10.25 3.31
N PRO A 39 -26.59 10.43 4.57
CA PRO A 39 -25.28 11.00 4.84
C PRO A 39 -24.14 10.17 4.25
N VAL A 40 -23.16 10.84 3.63
CA VAL A 40 -21.96 10.17 3.13
C VAL A 40 -21.11 9.69 4.30
N LEU A 41 -20.52 8.52 4.12
CA LEU A 41 -19.55 7.91 5.00
C LEU A 41 -18.18 8.08 4.35
N PRO A 42 -17.46 9.15 4.69
CA PRO A 42 -16.17 9.45 4.07
C PRO A 42 -15.10 8.45 4.53
N PRO A 43 -14.01 8.31 3.77
CA PRO A 43 -12.84 7.58 4.23
C PRO A 43 -12.31 8.22 5.52
N ARG A 44 -11.97 7.38 6.51
CA ARG A 44 -11.51 7.81 7.83
C ARG A 44 -10.08 7.33 8.09
N ARG A 45 -9.29 8.14 8.79
CA ARG A 45 -8.00 7.75 9.40
C ARG A 45 -8.05 8.11 10.87
N GLY A 46 -7.78 7.14 11.76
CA GLY A 46 -7.94 7.34 13.21
C GLY A 46 -9.36 7.72 13.62
N GLY A 47 -10.39 7.21 12.92
CA GLY A 47 -11.80 7.53 13.15
C GLY A 47 -12.27 8.91 12.65
N VAL A 48 -11.34 9.78 12.20
CA VAL A 48 -11.65 11.12 11.70
C VAL A 48 -11.78 11.10 10.17
N PRO A 49 -12.82 11.74 9.60
CA PRO A 49 -12.95 11.93 8.15
C PRO A 49 -11.69 12.51 7.51
N ALA A 50 -11.36 12.07 6.30
CA ALA A 50 -10.33 12.68 5.49
C ALA A 50 -10.63 14.18 5.25
N SER A 51 -9.58 14.96 4.96
CA SER A 51 -9.74 16.41 4.72
C SER A 51 -10.66 16.68 3.54
N GLY A 52 -11.47 17.73 3.63
CA GLY A 52 -12.40 18.15 2.57
C GLY A 52 -13.73 17.40 2.54
N TRP A 53 -14.00 16.49 3.47
CA TRP A 53 -15.27 15.75 3.53
C TRP A 53 -16.23 16.34 4.56
N ASP A 54 -17.52 16.32 4.22
CA ASP A 54 -18.66 16.54 5.12
C ASP A 54 -19.76 15.52 4.82
N ASP A 55 -20.93 15.64 5.46
CA ASP A 55 -22.04 14.67 5.37
C ASP A 55 -22.71 14.61 3.98
N SER A 56 -22.41 15.54 3.08
CA SER A 56 -23.02 15.61 1.74
C SER A 56 -22.04 15.32 0.61
N GLY A 57 -20.73 15.37 0.85
CA GLY A 57 -19.75 15.06 -0.17
C GLY A 57 -18.34 15.52 0.13
N ALA A 58 -17.59 15.83 -0.93
CA ALA A 58 -16.18 16.17 -0.86
C ALA A 58 -15.88 17.49 -1.58
N THR A 59 -15.00 18.27 -0.98
CA THR A 59 -14.36 19.44 -1.58
C THR A 59 -12.92 19.08 -1.89
N LEU A 60 -12.57 19.10 -3.17
CA LEU A 60 -11.29 18.67 -3.70
C LEU A 60 -10.57 19.85 -4.35
N ARG A 61 -9.30 20.03 -4.06
CA ARG A 61 -8.40 20.87 -4.86
C ARG A 61 -7.83 20.04 -6.01
N LEU A 62 -7.81 20.61 -7.21
CA LEU A 62 -7.20 20.05 -8.40
C LEU A 62 -6.31 21.12 -9.05
N ASP A 63 -5.06 20.76 -9.33
CA ASP A 63 -4.18 21.62 -10.12
C ASP A 63 -4.60 21.63 -11.60
N SER A 64 -3.97 22.50 -12.40
CA SER A 64 -4.15 22.54 -13.85
C SER A 64 -3.84 21.19 -14.48
N GLY A 65 -4.74 20.66 -15.33
CA GLY A 65 -4.57 19.36 -15.99
C GLY A 65 -4.62 18.14 -15.04
N ALA A 66 -4.84 18.33 -13.73
CA ALA A 66 -4.79 17.26 -12.76
C ALA A 66 -6.10 16.46 -12.72
N HIS A 67 -5.98 15.19 -12.37
CA HIS A 67 -7.12 14.33 -12.06
C HIS A 67 -7.00 13.82 -10.62
N ARG A 68 -8.13 13.73 -9.92
CA ARG A 68 -8.14 13.32 -8.51
C ARG A 68 -9.21 12.26 -8.26
N PRO A 69 -8.83 11.08 -7.75
CA PRO A 69 -9.80 10.09 -7.32
C PRO A 69 -10.46 10.50 -5.99
N PHE A 70 -11.70 10.11 -5.81
CA PHE A 70 -12.44 10.21 -4.55
C PHE A 70 -13.35 8.97 -4.39
N GLY A 71 -13.79 8.72 -3.16
CA GLY A 71 -14.75 7.66 -2.91
C GLY A 71 -15.34 7.74 -1.50
N PHE A 72 -16.56 7.26 -1.36
CA PHE A 72 -17.31 7.25 -0.11
C PHE A 72 -18.28 6.07 -0.08
N ALA A 73 -18.77 5.76 1.11
CA ALA A 73 -19.87 4.82 1.31
C ALA A 73 -21.15 5.58 1.66
N VAL A 74 -22.31 4.98 1.40
CA VAL A 74 -23.59 5.53 1.84
C VAL A 74 -24.55 4.38 2.15
N ARG A 75 -25.33 4.48 3.23
CA ARG A 75 -26.33 3.46 3.62
C ARG A 75 -27.65 3.70 2.88
N ALA A 76 -27.61 3.63 1.56
CA ALA A 76 -28.77 3.78 0.70
C ALA A 76 -28.62 2.94 -0.57
N PRO A 77 -29.72 2.58 -1.25
CA PRO A 77 -29.67 1.95 -2.56
C PRO A 77 -28.94 2.84 -3.59
N PRO A 78 -28.29 2.26 -4.62
CA PRO A 78 -27.58 3.02 -5.65
C PRO A 78 -28.55 3.94 -6.42
N VAL A 79 -28.12 5.16 -6.69
CA VAL A 79 -28.83 6.14 -7.52
C VAL A 79 -27.97 6.48 -8.75
N ASP A 80 -28.61 6.85 -9.86
CA ASP A 80 -27.93 7.19 -11.12
C ASP A 80 -28.38 8.58 -11.61
N PRO A 81 -27.48 9.58 -11.72
CA PRO A 81 -26.07 9.53 -11.34
C PRO A 81 -25.88 9.56 -9.80
N PRO A 82 -24.87 8.87 -9.24
CA PRO A 82 -24.61 8.81 -7.80
C PRO A 82 -24.04 10.12 -7.23
N VAL A 83 -23.39 10.91 -8.08
CA VAL A 83 -22.68 12.14 -7.71
C VAL A 83 -22.82 13.20 -8.80
N GLU A 84 -22.62 14.45 -8.42
CA GLU A 84 -22.47 15.56 -9.36
C GLU A 84 -21.39 16.55 -8.91
N VAL A 85 -20.85 17.32 -9.86
CA VAL A 85 -20.02 18.49 -9.55
C VAL A 85 -20.95 19.68 -9.30
N ALA A 86 -21.15 20.03 -8.03
CA ALA A 86 -22.03 21.15 -7.64
C ALA A 86 -21.37 22.51 -7.84
N GLU A 87 -20.05 22.60 -7.66
CA GLU A 87 -19.30 23.86 -7.80
C GLU A 87 -17.87 23.61 -8.29
N ALA A 88 -17.32 24.51 -9.11
CA ALA A 88 -15.92 24.50 -9.52
C ALA A 88 -15.37 25.93 -9.62
N VAL A 89 -14.62 26.35 -8.61
CA VAL A 89 -14.11 27.74 -8.49
C VAL A 89 -12.61 27.77 -8.80
N PRO A 90 -12.13 28.67 -9.68
CA PRO A 90 -10.70 28.92 -9.85
C PRO A 90 -10.02 29.31 -8.54
N LEU A 91 -8.83 28.79 -8.30
CA LEU A 91 -7.99 29.14 -7.16
C LEU A 91 -6.90 30.10 -7.62
N ASP A 92 -6.70 31.16 -6.85
CA ASP A 92 -5.51 31.99 -7.00
C ASP A 92 -4.34 31.29 -6.26
N PRO A 93 -3.28 30.86 -6.97
CA PRO A 93 -2.17 30.14 -6.36
C PRO A 93 -1.45 30.95 -5.27
N ALA A 94 -1.60 32.27 -5.25
CA ALA A 94 -0.99 33.15 -4.24
C ALA A 94 -1.86 33.38 -2.99
N ALA A 95 -3.18 33.15 -3.07
CA ALA A 95 -4.12 33.44 -1.99
C ALA A 95 -4.57 32.21 -1.20
N ASP A 96 -4.31 31.00 -1.72
CA ASP A 96 -4.98 29.79 -1.25
C ASP A 96 -4.13 28.99 -0.26
N THR A 97 -4.16 29.45 1.00
CA THR A 97 -3.79 28.61 2.15
C THR A 97 -4.92 27.62 2.36
N GLU A 98 -4.65 26.31 2.19
CA GLU A 98 -5.58 25.24 2.57
C GLU A 98 -6.24 25.60 3.91
N PRO A 99 -7.57 25.51 4.06
CA PRO A 99 -8.18 25.75 5.36
C PRO A 99 -7.51 24.79 6.35
N SER A 100 -6.70 25.37 7.23
CA SER A 100 -5.84 24.61 8.14
C SER A 100 -6.76 23.67 8.90
N ALA A 101 -6.64 22.37 8.61
CA ALA A 101 -7.36 21.36 9.34
C ALA A 101 -7.14 21.64 10.82
N VAL A 102 -8.21 21.66 11.62
CA VAL A 102 -8.12 21.94 13.06
C VAL A 102 -6.97 21.07 13.59
N PRO A 103 -5.92 21.64 14.22
CA PRO A 103 -4.67 20.91 14.46
C PRO A 103 -4.89 19.61 15.22
N THR A 104 -5.91 19.57 16.09
CA THR A 104 -6.40 18.36 16.75
C THR A 104 -6.87 17.28 15.78
N THR A 105 -7.68 17.62 14.76
CA THR A 105 -8.14 16.65 13.75
C THR A 105 -6.99 16.13 12.88
N ALA A 106 -6.01 16.98 12.57
CA ALA A 106 -4.81 16.56 11.86
C ALA A 106 -3.97 15.58 12.72
N ALA A 107 -3.79 15.89 14.01
CA ALA A 107 -3.10 15.02 14.95
C ALA A 107 -3.81 13.67 15.14
N LEU A 108 -5.14 13.66 15.25
CA LEU A 108 -5.92 12.42 15.40
C LEU A 108 -5.78 11.48 14.18
N ARG A 109 -5.65 12.01 12.97
CA ARG A 109 -5.40 11.18 11.76
C ARG A 109 -4.01 10.54 11.74
N GLN A 110 -3.04 11.13 12.44
CA GLN A 110 -1.68 10.60 12.57
C GLN A 110 -1.58 9.54 13.68
N LEU A 111 -2.55 9.51 14.59
CA LEU A 111 -2.64 8.46 15.59
C LEU A 111 -3.11 7.17 14.90
N GLY A 112 -2.33 6.10 15.06
CA GLY A 112 -2.67 4.79 14.52
C GLY A 112 -4.00 4.26 15.08
N GLU A 113 -4.58 3.27 14.41
CA GLU A 113 -5.77 2.58 14.92
C GLU A 113 -5.41 1.79 16.17
N HIS A 114 -5.66 2.37 17.34
CA HIS A 114 -5.48 1.67 18.60
C HIS A 114 -6.69 0.77 18.83
N ARG A 115 -6.66 -0.45 18.28
CA ARG A 115 -7.61 -1.50 18.69
C ARG A 115 -7.12 -2.10 20.00
N PRO A 116 -7.82 -1.88 21.13
CA PRO A 116 -7.52 -2.66 22.33
C PRO A 116 -7.67 -4.15 21.99
N PRO A 117 -6.86 -5.04 22.60
CA PRO A 117 -6.99 -6.48 22.39
C PRO A 117 -8.45 -6.90 22.54
N ARG A 118 -8.92 -7.87 21.74
CA ARG A 118 -10.32 -8.36 21.82
C ARG A 118 -10.74 -8.71 23.25
N ALA A 119 -9.81 -9.20 24.08
CA ALA A 119 -10.02 -9.51 25.49
C ALA A 119 -10.34 -8.29 26.39
N ALA A 120 -9.96 -7.08 25.97
CA ALA A 120 -10.25 -5.83 26.68
C ALA A 120 -11.60 -5.20 26.28
N VAL A 121 -12.26 -5.73 25.24
CA VAL A 121 -13.61 -5.33 24.84
C VAL A 121 -14.60 -6.31 25.47
N ILE A 122 -14.76 -6.23 26.79
CA ILE A 122 -15.83 -6.95 27.50
C ILE A 122 -17.11 -6.16 27.29
N GLY A 123 -17.85 -6.54 26.25
CA GLY A 123 -19.27 -6.22 26.14
C GLY A 123 -20.03 -7.12 27.09
N GLU A 124 -20.67 -6.50 28.07
CA GLU A 124 -21.49 -7.10 29.12
C GLU A 124 -22.58 -8.01 28.53
N THR A 125 -22.43 -9.33 28.66
CA THR A 125 -23.52 -10.31 28.69
C THR A 125 -23.03 -11.55 29.45
N ASP A 126 -23.49 -11.64 30.71
CA ASP A 126 -23.67 -12.82 31.59
C ASP A 126 -22.52 -13.80 31.85
N GLU A 127 -21.86 -13.57 32.99
CA GLU A 127 -21.54 -14.45 34.14
C GLU A 127 -21.33 -15.99 34.00
N PRO A 128 -20.54 -16.60 34.92
CA PRO A 128 -19.52 -17.61 34.63
C PRO A 128 -19.88 -19.04 35.10
N ASP A 129 -19.18 -20.06 34.59
CA ASP A 129 -19.08 -21.33 35.32
C ASP A 129 -17.76 -22.11 35.03
N ARG A 130 -17.11 -22.49 36.14
CA ARG A 130 -16.16 -23.60 36.39
C ARG A 130 -14.67 -23.45 36.07
N VAL A 131 -14.00 -22.98 37.12
CA VAL A 131 -12.74 -23.51 37.70
C VAL A 131 -12.51 -25.00 37.45
N THR A 132 -11.31 -25.35 36.97
CA THR A 132 -10.57 -26.55 37.45
C THR A 132 -9.08 -26.25 37.47
N ASP A 133 -8.54 -26.17 38.69
CA ASP A 133 -7.11 -26.30 38.99
C ASP A 133 -6.58 -27.65 38.52
N SER A 134 -5.35 -27.68 38.04
CA SER A 134 -4.46 -28.83 38.20
C SER A 134 -3.01 -28.36 38.26
N ASP A 135 -2.41 -28.73 39.39
CA ASP A 135 -1.10 -28.36 39.92
C ASP A 135 -0.06 -29.47 39.66
N ALA A 136 1.21 -29.06 39.72
CA ALA A 136 2.41 -29.78 40.18
C ALA A 136 3.26 -30.72 39.27
N GLY A 137 4.57 -30.40 39.29
CA GLY A 137 5.74 -31.33 39.26
C GLY A 137 6.73 -31.08 38.11
N ASP A 138 7.87 -30.36 38.24
CA ASP A 138 9.12 -30.62 39.00
C ASP A 138 9.86 -31.91 38.49
N THR A 139 11.16 -32.03 38.18
CA THR A 139 12.42 -31.28 38.43
C THR A 139 13.52 -31.75 37.42
N ALA A 140 14.50 -30.89 37.14
CA ALA A 140 15.96 -31.07 36.87
C ALA A 140 16.55 -32.32 36.15
N ASN A 141 17.50 -32.09 35.21
CA ASN A 141 18.95 -32.24 35.49
C ASN A 141 19.86 -31.67 34.38
N ALA A 142 21.10 -31.42 34.77
CA ALA A 142 22.14 -30.56 34.20
C ALA A 142 23.21 -31.28 33.33
N GLY A 143 24.12 -30.46 32.77
CA GLY A 143 25.44 -30.82 32.23
C GLY A 143 25.59 -30.45 30.75
N ASP A 144 26.68 -29.89 30.22
CA ASP A 144 27.99 -29.51 30.76
C ASP A 144 28.70 -28.66 29.68
N ILE A 145 29.82 -28.05 30.07
CA ILE A 145 30.61 -26.97 29.49
C ILE A 145 31.58 -27.41 28.36
N ALA A 146 31.82 -26.54 27.37
CA ALA A 146 33.13 -26.16 26.76
C ALA A 146 32.87 -25.30 25.51
N ASP A 147 33.21 -24.01 25.43
CA ASP A 147 34.55 -23.40 25.31
C ASP A 147 35.30 -23.84 24.05
N ASP A 148 35.32 -22.98 23.01
CA ASP A 148 36.59 -22.55 22.41
C ASP A 148 36.39 -21.29 21.53
N ALA A 149 37.30 -20.35 21.68
CA ALA A 149 37.30 -19.04 21.07
C ALA A 149 38.41 -18.92 20.01
N LEU A 150 38.06 -18.28 18.88
CA LEU A 150 38.89 -17.43 18.01
C LEU A 150 40.29 -17.91 17.59
N ASP A 151 40.49 -18.09 16.28
CA ASP A 151 41.76 -17.74 15.65
C ASP A 151 41.57 -17.08 14.27
N SER A 152 42.39 -16.06 14.04
CA SER A 152 42.41 -15.16 12.89
C SER A 152 43.81 -15.18 12.29
N SER A 153 43.91 -15.49 10.98
CA SER A 153 44.92 -15.04 9.99
C SER A 153 45.06 -16.14 8.92
N GLY A 154 45.37 -15.91 7.65
CA GLY A 154 45.69 -14.72 6.87
C GLY A 154 45.88 -15.17 5.40
N ARG A 155 45.85 -14.19 4.50
CA ARG A 155 46.43 -14.14 3.14
C ARG A 155 47.67 -15.04 2.96
N ASP A 156 48.01 -15.63 1.82
CA ASP A 156 48.04 -15.21 0.41
C ASP A 156 48.44 -16.47 -0.39
N GLU A 157 47.98 -16.64 -1.62
CA GLU A 157 48.89 -16.93 -2.74
C GLU A 157 48.16 -16.98 -4.09
N SER A 158 48.76 -16.25 -5.02
CA SER A 158 48.33 -16.02 -6.38
C SER A 158 48.89 -17.10 -7.31
N LYS A 159 48.10 -17.64 -8.25
CA LYS A 159 48.64 -17.98 -9.58
C LYS A 159 47.59 -17.95 -10.69
N ARG A 160 48.03 -17.33 -11.77
CA ARG A 160 47.29 -16.85 -12.94
C ARG A 160 47.10 -17.99 -13.93
N GLU A 161 45.95 -18.06 -14.59
CA GLU A 161 45.93 -18.46 -16.00
C GLU A 161 45.09 -17.49 -16.84
N ARG A 162 45.76 -17.03 -17.88
CA ARG A 162 45.34 -16.12 -18.92
C ARG A 162 44.67 -16.98 -19.99
N GLY A 163 43.35 -16.89 -20.11
CA GLY A 163 42.62 -17.57 -21.17
C GLY A 163 41.33 -16.84 -21.44
N ASP A 164 41.30 -16.19 -22.60
CA ASP A 164 40.12 -15.66 -23.29
C ASP A 164 39.28 -14.62 -22.52
N ARG A 165 39.38 -13.35 -22.91
CA ARG A 165 38.42 -12.34 -22.45
C ARG A 165 37.09 -12.64 -23.16
N PRO A 166 36.05 -13.16 -22.48
CA PRO A 166 34.72 -13.07 -23.04
C PRO A 166 34.45 -11.56 -23.16
N ARG A 167 33.94 -11.12 -24.29
CA ARG A 167 33.38 -9.77 -24.41
C ARG A 167 32.45 -9.59 -23.21
N SER A 168 32.75 -8.63 -22.33
CA SER A 168 31.98 -8.41 -21.12
C SER A 168 30.49 -8.39 -21.49
N PRO A 169 29.67 -9.35 -21.02
CA PRO A 169 28.24 -9.20 -21.08
C PRO A 169 27.96 -7.93 -20.29
N THR A 170 27.37 -6.97 -20.97
CA THR A 170 26.77 -5.74 -20.48
C THR A 170 26.41 -5.85 -19.00
N GLU A 171 26.90 -4.93 -18.16
CA GLU A 171 26.49 -4.77 -16.76
C GLU A 171 24.96 -4.70 -16.60
N SER A 172 24.22 -4.40 -17.67
CA SER A 172 22.76 -4.51 -17.78
C SER A 172 22.17 -5.89 -17.48
N GLY A 173 22.88 -6.99 -17.73
CA GLY A 173 22.34 -8.35 -17.50
C GLY A 173 22.18 -8.67 -16.01
N GLY A 174 23.08 -8.17 -15.17
CA GLY A 174 23.04 -8.40 -13.72
C GLY A 174 21.92 -7.62 -13.03
N TRP A 175 21.64 -6.40 -13.50
CA TRP A 175 20.50 -5.62 -13.02
C TRP A 175 19.17 -6.30 -13.34
N ALA A 176 18.97 -6.74 -14.59
CA ALA A 176 17.73 -7.40 -15.00
C ALA A 176 17.47 -8.67 -14.18
N ALA A 177 18.49 -9.53 -14.03
CA ALA A 177 18.39 -10.74 -13.22
C ALA A 177 18.10 -10.46 -11.73
N ALA A 178 18.65 -9.36 -11.19
CA ALA A 178 18.36 -8.95 -9.82
C ALA A 178 16.92 -8.44 -9.64
N VAL A 179 16.37 -7.76 -10.67
CA VAL A 179 14.96 -7.36 -10.69
C VAL A 179 14.06 -8.60 -10.78
N ASP A 180 14.35 -9.54 -11.68
CA ASP A 180 13.57 -10.77 -11.83
C ASP A 180 13.56 -11.59 -10.53
N SER A 181 14.74 -11.82 -9.92
CA SER A 181 14.84 -12.52 -8.63
C SER A 181 14.07 -11.82 -7.51
N ARG A 182 13.98 -10.49 -7.55
CA ARG A 182 13.17 -9.72 -6.60
C ARG A 182 11.68 -9.90 -6.85
N LEU A 183 11.24 -9.92 -8.12
CA LEU A 183 9.85 -10.18 -8.49
C LEU A 183 9.42 -11.59 -8.10
N ASP A 184 10.25 -12.60 -8.35
CA ASP A 184 10.00 -13.98 -7.93
C ASP A 184 9.80 -14.10 -6.41
N ALA A 185 10.60 -13.36 -5.63
CA ALA A 185 10.48 -13.33 -4.17
C ALA A 185 9.23 -12.58 -3.66
N ILE A 186 8.66 -11.69 -4.47
CA ILE A 186 7.37 -11.03 -4.19
C ILE A 186 6.23 -11.99 -4.54
N GLU A 187 6.28 -12.62 -5.71
CA GLU A 187 5.32 -13.62 -6.17
C GLU A 187 5.20 -14.78 -5.17
N ALA A 188 6.32 -15.37 -4.74
CA ALA A 188 6.33 -16.42 -3.72
C ALA A 188 5.74 -16.00 -2.36
N ARG A 189 5.73 -14.69 -2.04
CA ARG A 189 5.08 -14.16 -0.83
C ARG A 189 3.58 -13.98 -1.04
N ILE A 190 3.16 -13.51 -2.22
CA ILE A 190 1.76 -13.38 -2.61
C ILE A 190 1.11 -14.76 -2.67
N ASP A 191 1.70 -15.71 -3.39
CA ASP A 191 1.23 -17.11 -3.47
C ASP A 191 1.04 -17.72 -2.09
N ARG A 192 1.98 -17.46 -1.19
CA ARG A 192 1.90 -17.95 0.19
C ARG A 192 0.73 -17.32 0.95
N ALA A 193 0.50 -16.02 0.81
CA ALA A 193 -0.63 -15.35 1.44
C ALA A 193 -1.97 -15.83 0.85
N GLU A 194 -2.04 -16.05 -0.46
CA GLU A 194 -3.21 -16.60 -1.13
C GLU A 194 -3.55 -18.00 -0.65
N ARG A 195 -2.54 -18.88 -0.52
CA ARG A 195 -2.74 -20.25 0.01
C ARG A 195 -3.21 -20.30 1.46
N LEU A 196 -2.97 -19.24 2.24
CA LEU A 196 -3.45 -19.13 3.63
C LEU A 196 -4.84 -18.47 3.71
N THR A 197 -5.27 -17.76 2.68
CA THR A 197 -6.57 -17.09 2.64
C THR A 197 -7.67 -18.16 2.57
N ASP A 198 -8.55 -18.18 3.57
CA ASP A 198 -9.64 -19.16 3.71
C ASP A 198 -9.18 -20.64 3.74
N ALA A 199 -7.91 -20.88 4.11
CA ALA A 199 -7.34 -22.22 4.15
C ALA A 199 -7.93 -23.10 5.25
N ASP A 200 -8.09 -24.39 4.97
CA ASP A 200 -8.31 -25.38 6.02
C ASP A 200 -7.03 -25.62 6.85
N VAL A 201 -7.18 -26.25 8.01
CA VAL A 201 -6.08 -26.48 8.96
C VAL A 201 -4.95 -27.32 8.36
N ALA A 202 -5.26 -28.26 7.46
CA ALA A 202 -4.25 -29.08 6.82
C ALA A 202 -3.39 -28.23 5.88
N THR A 203 -4.02 -27.44 5.02
CA THR A 203 -3.38 -26.51 4.10
C THR A 203 -2.54 -25.47 4.84
N ALA A 204 -3.07 -24.90 5.93
CA ALA A 204 -2.32 -23.95 6.76
C ALA A 204 -1.06 -24.59 7.38
N THR A 205 -1.14 -25.86 7.80
CA THR A 205 0.00 -26.59 8.37
C THR A 205 1.09 -26.84 7.33
N ASP A 206 0.70 -27.22 6.10
CA ASP A 206 1.64 -27.40 4.99
C ASP A 206 2.38 -26.10 4.66
N VAL A 207 1.66 -24.97 4.60
CA VAL A 207 2.28 -23.66 4.35
C VAL A 207 3.23 -23.25 5.47
N VAL A 208 2.91 -23.55 6.73
CA VAL A 208 3.80 -23.31 7.88
C VAL A 208 5.08 -24.15 7.77
N ALA A 209 4.97 -25.42 7.35
CA ALA A 209 6.13 -26.27 7.13
C ALA A 209 7.02 -25.76 5.98
N ASP A 210 6.41 -25.36 4.86
CA ASP A 210 7.11 -24.77 3.70
C ASP A 210 7.78 -23.41 4.01
N ALA A 211 7.37 -22.75 5.09
CA ALA A 211 7.91 -21.47 5.53
C ALA A 211 8.96 -21.60 6.64
N ASP A 212 9.37 -22.82 7.02
CA ASP A 212 10.24 -23.07 8.19
C ASP A 212 9.65 -22.54 9.52
N GLY A 213 8.31 -22.56 9.63
CA GLY A 213 7.58 -22.28 10.86
C GLY A 213 6.80 -20.96 10.88
N ILE A 214 5.99 -20.80 11.92
CA ILE A 214 5.04 -19.68 12.05
C ILE A 214 5.72 -18.31 12.22
N ALA A 215 6.95 -18.29 12.74
CA ALA A 215 7.72 -17.06 12.89
C ALA A 215 8.02 -16.41 11.53
N ALA A 216 8.25 -17.22 10.49
CA ALA A 216 8.47 -16.73 9.14
C ALA A 216 7.21 -16.16 8.48
N LEU A 217 6.02 -16.54 8.96
CA LEU A 217 4.73 -16.01 8.51
C LEU A 217 4.29 -14.75 9.27
N SER A 218 4.96 -14.40 10.36
CA SER A 218 4.66 -13.19 11.12
C SER A 218 4.80 -11.94 10.24
N GLY A 219 3.77 -11.08 10.21
CA GLY A 219 3.72 -9.89 9.36
C GLY A 219 3.80 -10.20 7.85
N LEU A 220 3.31 -11.35 7.41
CA LEU A 220 3.22 -11.68 5.98
C LEU A 220 2.26 -10.72 5.25
N ASP A 221 1.13 -10.38 5.87
CA ASP A 221 0.14 -9.41 5.40
C ASP A 221 0.76 -8.02 5.22
N ASP A 222 1.49 -7.53 6.22
CA ASP A 222 2.21 -6.25 6.14
C ASP A 222 3.25 -6.25 5.02
N ARG A 223 3.99 -7.36 4.84
CA ARG A 223 4.98 -7.51 3.78
C ARG A 223 4.34 -7.52 2.39
N VAL A 224 3.21 -8.22 2.21
CA VAL A 224 2.47 -8.24 0.94
C VAL A 224 1.88 -6.86 0.64
N ALA A 225 1.34 -6.16 1.63
CA ALA A 225 0.86 -4.79 1.47
C ALA A 225 1.98 -3.83 1.04
N ALA A 226 3.16 -3.94 1.68
CA ALA A 226 4.34 -3.15 1.33
C ALA A 226 4.89 -3.48 -0.07
N ASP A 227 4.86 -4.75 -0.49
CA ASP A 227 5.23 -5.13 -1.85
C ASP A 227 4.25 -4.52 -2.87
N ALA A 228 2.95 -4.57 -2.60
CA ALA A 228 1.93 -4.00 -3.48
C ALA A 228 2.10 -2.48 -3.64
N GLU A 229 2.45 -1.75 -2.59
CA GLU A 229 2.78 -0.31 -2.68
C GLU A 229 4.02 -0.07 -3.55
N ARG A 230 5.10 -0.81 -3.31
CA ARG A 230 6.35 -0.70 -4.07
C ARG A 230 6.17 -1.03 -5.56
N LEU A 231 5.39 -2.07 -5.88
CA LEU A 231 5.11 -2.45 -7.27
C LEU A 231 4.33 -1.34 -8.00
N ARG A 232 3.39 -0.67 -7.33
CA ARG A 232 2.67 0.48 -7.91
C ARG A 232 3.62 1.63 -8.21
N GLU A 233 4.49 1.99 -7.26
CA GLU A 233 5.48 3.07 -7.44
C GLU A 233 6.44 2.77 -8.60
N VAL A 234 6.95 1.53 -8.68
CA VAL A 234 7.83 1.09 -9.77
C VAL A 234 7.10 1.14 -11.12
N SER A 235 5.84 0.68 -11.17
CA SER A 235 5.02 0.71 -12.38
C SER A 235 4.79 2.13 -12.88
N GLU A 236 4.45 3.07 -11.98
CA GLU A 236 4.24 4.48 -12.32
C GLU A 236 5.52 5.11 -12.88
N ARG A 237 6.64 4.92 -12.17
CA ARG A 237 7.94 5.43 -12.62
C ARG A 237 8.38 4.84 -13.97
N ALA A 238 8.14 3.55 -14.19
CA ALA A 238 8.46 2.89 -15.45
C ALA A 238 7.62 3.46 -16.59
N ALA A 239 6.32 3.68 -16.38
CA ALA A 239 5.42 4.27 -17.35
C ALA A 239 5.83 5.72 -17.70
N GLU A 240 6.17 6.54 -16.71
CA GLU A 240 6.68 7.90 -16.93
C GLU A 240 7.99 7.92 -17.73
N LEU A 241 8.92 7.00 -17.42
CA LEU A 241 10.19 6.88 -18.13
C LEU A 241 9.98 6.44 -19.59
N ALA A 242 9.06 5.50 -19.82
CA ALA A 242 8.70 5.06 -21.16
C ALA A 242 8.11 6.22 -21.98
N ALA A 243 7.13 6.95 -21.44
CA ALA A 243 6.52 8.11 -22.11
C ALA A 243 7.56 9.20 -22.41
N ARG A 244 8.49 9.47 -21.47
CA ARG A 244 9.58 10.44 -21.68
C ARG A 244 10.54 9.98 -22.78
N ALA A 245 10.88 8.69 -22.82
CA ALA A 245 11.75 8.14 -23.85
C ALA A 245 11.10 8.24 -25.24
N GLU A 246 9.80 7.95 -25.36
CA GLU A 246 9.04 8.10 -26.61
C GLU A 246 8.95 9.55 -27.09
N ALA A 247 8.83 10.51 -26.18
CA ALA A 247 8.79 11.93 -26.51
C ALA A 247 10.16 12.54 -26.85
N THR A 248 11.26 11.84 -26.54
CA THR A 248 12.62 12.35 -26.74
C THR A 248 13.14 11.96 -28.12
N ASP A 249 13.27 12.93 -29.02
CA ASP A 249 13.99 12.75 -30.29
C ASP A 249 15.41 13.29 -30.16
N ALA A 250 16.41 12.41 -30.21
CA ALA A 250 17.81 12.78 -30.13
C ALA A 250 18.31 13.18 -31.54
N PRO A 251 18.82 14.41 -31.76
CA PRO A 251 19.18 14.90 -33.09
C PRO A 251 20.53 14.35 -33.58
N ILE A 252 20.73 13.03 -33.52
CA ILE A 252 21.98 12.35 -33.88
C ILE A 252 22.34 12.63 -35.35
N ALA A 253 21.35 12.60 -36.26
CA ALA A 253 21.56 12.91 -37.67
C ALA A 253 21.94 14.38 -37.97
N ALA A 254 21.66 15.32 -37.05
CA ALA A 254 22.14 16.69 -37.17
C ALA A 254 23.60 16.81 -36.70
N LEU A 255 23.97 16.06 -35.67
CA LEU A 255 25.34 16.00 -35.15
C LEU A 255 26.30 15.30 -36.13
N GLU A 256 25.85 14.22 -36.79
CA GLU A 256 26.65 13.51 -37.80
C GLU A 256 26.99 14.37 -39.03
N ARG A 257 26.17 15.39 -39.36
CA ARG A 257 26.43 16.33 -40.46
C ARG A 257 27.45 17.42 -40.13
N LEU A 258 27.83 17.56 -38.86
CA LEU A 258 28.81 18.55 -38.39
C LEU A 258 30.22 17.95 -38.21
N ALA A 259 30.37 16.64 -38.32
CA ALA A 259 31.65 15.90 -38.25
C ALA A 259 32.22 15.66 -39.66
#